data_AF-H0HRI0-F1
#
_entry.id   AF-H0HRI0-F1
#
_cell.length_a   1.000
_cell.length_b   1.000
_cell.length_c   1.000
_cell.angle_alpha   90.00
_cell.angle_beta   90.00
_cell.angle_gamma   90.00
#
_symmetry.space_group_name_H-M   'P 1'
#
loop_
_entity.id
_entity.type
_entity.pdbx_description
1 polymer ?
#
loop_
_entity_poly.entity_id
_entity_poly.type
_entity_poly.pdbx_seq_one_letter_code
_entity_poly.pdbx_strand_id
1 'polypeptide(L)'
;GPAEPVWLFAYGSLIWRPELEHVEERMALARGWHRTFCIKMTRWRGTLDRPGLMMGLDHGGQCRGVAYRLPGGDLRERFAKLFRREMTAKPSTYRPRWMKLETAEGPITALGFVVNRSGRTYAGKLDEAAVAKALAGACGHLGSGPDYLYNTVSHLEERGIHDRHLWRLQKLVAERISENG
;
A
#
# COMPACT_ATOMS: atom_id res chain seq x y z
N GLY A 1 -19.12 19.07 19.40
CA GLY A 1 -18.64 19.89 18.28
C GLY A 1 -18.65 19.06 17.01
N PRO A 2 -18.59 19.65 15.80
CA PRO A 2 -18.40 18.86 14.59
C PRO A 2 -17.15 18.00 14.78
N ALA A 3 -17.24 16.70 14.45
CA ALA A 3 -16.09 15.81 14.50
C ALA A 3 -14.97 16.37 13.62
N GLU A 4 -13.74 16.36 14.09
CA GLU A 4 -12.58 16.79 13.31
C GLU A 4 -12.55 16.09 11.94
N PRO A 5 -12.12 16.79 10.86
CA PRO A 5 -12.08 16.20 9.53
C PRO A 5 -11.18 14.97 9.53
N VAL A 6 -11.71 13.85 9.01
CA VAL A 6 -10.96 12.60 8.96
C VAL A 6 -10.20 12.49 7.66
N TRP A 7 -8.90 12.23 7.81
CA TRP A 7 -7.99 11.97 6.72
C TRP A 7 -7.62 10.49 6.65
N LEU A 8 -7.45 9.96 5.44
CA LEU A 8 -6.89 8.64 5.18
C LEU A 8 -5.54 8.77 4.47
N PHE A 9 -4.52 8.07 4.95
CA PHE A 9 -3.23 7.98 4.30
C PHE A 9 -3.18 6.81 3.31
N ALA A 10 -2.91 7.12 2.04
CA ALA A 10 -2.69 6.17 0.97
C ALA A 10 -1.22 6.16 0.55
N TYR A 11 -0.63 4.97 0.51
CA TYR A 11 0.79 4.76 0.20
C TYR A 11 1.05 3.67 -0.84
N GLY A 12 -0.02 3.06 -1.37
CA GLY A 12 0.03 1.92 -2.29
C GLY A 12 -1.22 1.91 -3.15
N SER A 13 -1.93 0.78 -3.21
CA SER A 13 -3.08 0.63 -4.11
C SER A 13 -4.24 1.60 -3.89
N LEU A 14 -4.37 2.17 -2.70
CA LEU A 14 -5.33 3.24 -2.43
C LEU A 14 -5.12 4.51 -3.26
N ILE A 15 -3.92 4.74 -3.80
CA ILE A 15 -3.62 5.92 -4.63
C ILE A 15 -4.31 5.81 -5.99
N TRP A 16 -4.42 4.60 -6.54
CA TRP A 16 -5.02 4.36 -7.87
C TRP A 16 -6.38 3.66 -7.81
N ARG A 17 -6.72 3.05 -6.69
CA ARG A 17 -8.05 2.53 -6.36
C ARG A 17 -8.48 2.99 -4.97
N PRO A 18 -8.76 4.28 -4.80
CA PRO A 18 -9.24 4.81 -3.53
C PRO A 18 -10.55 4.12 -3.11
N GLU A 19 -11.46 3.85 -4.06
CA GLU A 19 -12.79 3.25 -3.81
C GLU A 19 -13.55 3.93 -2.65
N LEU A 20 -13.26 5.21 -2.44
CA LEU A 20 -13.81 6.05 -1.39
C LEU A 20 -14.01 7.45 -1.95
N GLU A 21 -15.11 8.06 -1.52
CA GLU A 21 -15.38 9.46 -1.76
C GLU A 21 -14.47 10.32 -0.87
N HIS A 22 -13.83 11.32 -1.47
CA HIS A 22 -13.01 12.30 -0.78
C HIS A 22 -13.28 13.69 -1.36
N VAL A 23 -13.10 14.71 -0.53
CA VAL A 23 -13.37 16.11 -0.88
C VAL A 23 -12.10 16.94 -1.02
N GLU A 24 -10.95 16.35 -0.69
CA GLU A 24 -9.65 16.98 -0.81
C GLU A 24 -8.55 15.92 -0.84
N GLU A 25 -7.47 16.20 -1.56
CA GLU A 25 -6.25 15.41 -1.58
C GLU A 25 -5.07 16.30 -1.21
N ARG A 26 -4.13 15.77 -0.41
CA ARG A 26 -2.86 16.43 -0.11
C ARG A 26 -1.70 15.48 -0.25
N MET A 27 -0.59 15.96 -0.81
CA MET A 27 0.67 15.22 -0.75
C MET A 27 1.16 15.20 0.69
N ALA A 28 1.56 14.03 1.16
CA ALA A 28 1.82 13.81 2.58
C ALA A 28 3.06 12.95 2.82
N LEU A 29 3.84 13.27 3.85
CA LEU A 29 4.99 12.49 4.29
C LEU A 29 4.72 11.88 5.67
N ALA A 30 4.78 10.55 5.74
CA ALA A 30 4.76 9.79 6.98
C ALA A 30 6.19 9.45 7.42
N ARG A 31 6.71 10.13 8.45
CA ARG A 31 8.03 9.81 9.03
C ARG A 31 7.95 8.61 9.97
N GLY A 32 9.02 7.81 10.01
CA GLY A 32 9.08 6.57 10.79
C GLY A 32 8.34 5.40 10.14
N TRP A 33 7.94 5.53 8.88
CA TRP A 33 7.22 4.53 8.11
C TRP A 33 7.80 4.41 6.70
N HIS A 34 7.85 3.22 6.13
CA HIS A 34 8.24 3.00 4.74
C HIS A 34 7.30 2.00 4.10
N ARG A 35 7.09 2.15 2.79
CA ARG A 35 6.36 1.15 2.01
C ARG A 35 7.29 -0.01 1.66
N THR A 36 6.75 -1.22 1.68
CA THR A 36 7.54 -2.41 1.37
C THR A 36 6.65 -3.60 1.01
N PHE A 37 7.13 -4.46 0.12
CA PHE A 37 6.47 -5.71 -0.26
C PHE A 37 6.69 -6.79 0.80
N CYS A 38 5.96 -6.68 1.92
CA CYS A 38 6.11 -7.56 3.09
C CYS A 38 4.86 -8.39 3.40
N ILE A 39 3.89 -8.42 2.49
CA ILE A 39 2.63 -9.15 2.70
C ILE A 39 2.56 -10.31 1.72
N LYS A 40 2.77 -11.52 2.21
CA LYS A 40 2.60 -12.75 1.45
C LYS A 40 1.12 -12.95 1.12
N MET A 41 0.85 -13.25 -0.14
CA MET A 41 -0.49 -13.39 -0.66
C MET A 41 -0.58 -14.63 -1.57
N THR A 42 -1.45 -15.57 -1.21
CA THR A 42 -1.65 -16.87 -1.89
C THR A 42 -2.98 -16.96 -2.66
N ARG A 43 -3.69 -15.84 -2.77
CA ARG A 43 -4.95 -15.65 -3.51
C ARG A 43 -4.91 -14.28 -4.20
N TRP A 44 -5.86 -13.95 -5.06
CA TRP A 44 -5.91 -12.67 -5.80
C TRP A 44 -4.88 -12.57 -6.92
N ARG A 45 -3.68 -12.05 -6.65
CA ARG A 45 -2.61 -11.83 -7.65
C ARG A 45 -1.54 -12.93 -7.65
N GLY A 46 -1.85 -14.05 -7.03
CA GLY A 46 -0.94 -15.17 -6.80
C GLY A 46 -1.75 -16.40 -6.39
N THR A 47 -1.06 -17.52 -6.28
CA THR A 47 -1.63 -18.84 -5.98
C THR A 47 -0.93 -19.47 -4.77
N LEU A 48 -1.37 -20.67 -4.38
CA LEU A 48 -0.67 -21.44 -3.35
C LEU A 48 0.74 -21.86 -3.82
N ASP A 49 0.86 -22.29 -5.08
CA ASP A 49 2.13 -22.74 -5.67
C ASP A 49 3.06 -21.58 -6.03
N ARG A 50 2.47 -20.44 -6.43
CA ARG A 50 3.19 -19.21 -6.78
C ARG A 50 2.63 -18.04 -5.97
N PRO A 51 3.00 -17.94 -4.68
CA PRO A 51 2.56 -16.83 -3.84
C PRO A 51 3.15 -15.51 -4.34
N GLY A 52 2.34 -14.46 -4.32
CA GLY A 52 2.76 -13.10 -4.58
C GLY A 52 3.08 -12.33 -3.31
N LEU A 53 3.51 -11.09 -3.51
CA LEU A 53 3.70 -10.10 -2.46
C LEU A 53 2.80 -8.89 -2.72
N MET A 54 2.27 -8.33 -1.64
CA MET A 54 1.53 -7.07 -1.62
C MET A 54 2.29 -6.03 -0.78
N MET A 55 2.01 -4.76 -1.07
CA MET A 55 2.62 -3.64 -0.39
C MET A 55 1.98 -3.42 0.99
N GLY A 56 2.82 -3.23 2.00
CA GLY A 56 2.43 -2.76 3.33
C GLY A 56 3.23 -1.53 3.75
N LEU A 57 2.72 -0.85 4.77
CA LEU A 57 3.43 0.24 5.46
C LEU A 57 4.02 -0.32 6.75
N ASP A 58 5.34 -0.34 6.84
CA ASP A 58 6.08 -0.92 7.96
C ASP A 58 6.98 0.13 8.64
N HIS A 59 7.43 -0.15 9.86
CA HIS A 59 8.22 0.77 10.67
C HIS A 59 9.58 1.10 10.05
N GLY A 60 10.01 2.35 10.21
CA GLY A 60 11.31 2.88 9.81
C GLY A 60 11.26 3.75 8.55
N GLY A 61 12.25 4.62 8.37
CA GLY A 61 12.38 5.45 7.18
C GLY A 61 11.32 6.55 7.07
N GLN A 62 10.89 6.81 5.84
CA GLN A 62 9.84 7.77 5.52
C GLN A 62 9.05 7.32 4.28
N CYS A 63 7.78 7.70 4.20
CA CYS A 63 6.88 7.30 3.12
C CYS A 63 6.10 8.50 2.61
N ARG A 64 6.30 8.86 1.34
CA ARG A 64 5.51 9.90 0.66
C ARG A 64 4.25 9.29 0.04
N GLY A 65 3.08 9.76 0.41
CA GLY A 65 1.82 9.27 -0.11
C GLY A 65 0.81 10.40 -0.32
N VAL A 66 -0.45 10.02 -0.39
CA VAL A 66 -1.58 10.94 -0.55
C VAL A 66 -2.46 10.86 0.69
N ALA A 67 -2.82 12.00 1.26
CA ALA A 67 -3.84 12.10 2.30
C ALA A 67 -5.17 12.51 1.67
N TYR A 68 -6.19 11.68 1.84
CA TYR A 68 -7.56 11.94 1.36
C TYR A 68 -8.41 12.47 2.50
N ARG A 69 -8.98 13.67 2.38
CA ARG A 69 -9.98 14.16 3.34
C ARG A 69 -11.32 13.56 3.00
N LEU A 70 -11.91 12.85 3.96
CA LEU A 70 -13.24 12.30 3.82
C LEU A 70 -14.28 13.40 4.05
N PRO A 71 -15.44 13.36 3.37
CA PRO A 71 -16.54 14.25 3.73
C PRO A 71 -17.05 13.93 5.15
N GLY A 72 -17.70 14.90 5.80
CA GLY A 72 -18.29 14.70 7.14
C GLY A 72 -19.38 13.60 7.15
N GLY A 73 -19.77 13.14 8.33
CA GLY A 73 -20.79 12.07 8.50
C GLY A 73 -20.25 10.80 9.16
N ASP A 74 -20.94 9.66 8.97
CA ASP A 74 -20.58 8.40 9.65
C ASP A 74 -19.30 7.77 9.07
N LEU A 75 -18.22 7.87 9.83
CA LEU A 75 -16.93 7.26 9.53
C LEU A 75 -17.01 5.74 9.45
N ARG A 76 -17.90 5.10 10.21
CA ARG A 76 -18.05 3.65 10.22
C ARG A 76 -18.50 3.14 8.87
N GLU A 77 -19.48 3.80 8.26
CA GLU A 77 -19.97 3.45 6.93
C GLU A 77 -18.90 3.72 5.86
N ARG A 78 -18.21 4.88 5.94
CA ARG A 78 -17.14 5.26 5.01
C ARG A 78 -15.99 4.27 5.00
N PHE A 79 -15.58 3.80 6.17
CA PHE A 79 -14.50 2.82 6.28
C PHE A 79 -15.00 1.37 6.18
N ALA A 80 -16.31 1.07 6.25
CA ALA A 80 -16.79 -0.31 6.22
C ALA A 80 -16.38 -1.07 4.95
N LYS A 81 -16.37 -0.40 3.79
CA LYS A 81 -15.85 -1.00 2.53
C LYS A 81 -14.34 -1.21 2.61
N LEU A 82 -13.60 -0.20 3.09
CA LEU A 82 -12.15 -0.27 3.21
C LEU A 82 -11.70 -1.34 4.21
N PHE A 83 -12.28 -1.38 5.40
CA PHE A 83 -12.02 -2.41 6.41
C PHE A 83 -12.37 -3.80 5.89
N ARG A 84 -13.47 -3.97 5.15
CA ARG A 84 -13.76 -5.26 4.49
C ARG A 84 -12.68 -5.64 3.48
N ARG A 85 -12.18 -4.69 2.69
CA ARG A 85 -11.11 -4.94 1.71
C ARG A 85 -9.78 -5.31 2.38
N GLU A 86 -9.37 -4.54 3.39
CA GLU A 86 -8.04 -4.64 4.01
C GLU A 86 -7.98 -5.70 5.14
N MET A 87 -9.09 -6.04 5.80
CA MET A 87 -9.12 -6.91 6.99
C MET A 87 -9.76 -8.29 6.77
N THR A 88 -9.86 -8.78 5.53
CA THR A 88 -10.44 -10.11 5.24
C THR A 88 -9.66 -11.28 5.86
N ALA A 89 -8.34 -11.16 6.01
CA ALA A 89 -7.51 -12.21 6.62
C ALA A 89 -7.67 -12.28 8.15
N LYS A 90 -7.56 -13.49 8.74
CA LYS A 90 -7.53 -13.69 10.19
C LYS A 90 -6.24 -14.44 10.59
N PRO A 91 -5.35 -13.85 11.43
CA PRO A 91 -5.35 -12.46 11.93
C PRO A 91 -5.28 -11.44 10.78
N SER A 92 -5.76 -10.21 11.01
CA SER A 92 -5.79 -9.17 9.97
C SER A 92 -4.41 -8.88 9.41
N THR A 93 -4.32 -8.72 8.10
CA THR A 93 -3.08 -8.34 7.40
C THR A 93 -2.61 -6.95 7.81
N TYR A 94 -3.54 -6.03 8.04
CA TYR A 94 -3.26 -4.65 8.46
C TYR A 94 -3.86 -4.32 9.82
N ARG A 95 -3.33 -3.28 10.46
CA ARG A 95 -3.90 -2.61 11.63
C ARG A 95 -4.12 -1.13 11.33
N PRO A 96 -5.31 -0.57 11.61
CA PRO A 96 -5.51 0.88 11.51
C PRO A 96 -4.66 1.61 12.54
N ARG A 97 -4.10 2.75 12.17
CA ARG A 97 -3.31 3.61 13.06
C ARG A 97 -3.49 5.08 12.70
N TRP A 98 -3.80 5.91 13.71
CA TRP A 98 -3.69 7.36 13.57
C TRP A 98 -2.22 7.77 13.54
N MET A 99 -1.85 8.53 12.53
CA MET A 99 -0.49 9.00 12.30
C MET A 99 -0.47 10.48 11.95
N LYS A 100 0.57 11.17 12.42
CA LYS A 100 0.87 12.54 12.01
C LYS A 100 1.57 12.50 10.65
N LEU A 101 1.07 13.28 9.71
CA LEU A 101 1.63 13.44 8.37
C LEU A 101 2.07 14.89 8.20
N GLU A 102 3.16 15.10 7.46
CA GLU A 102 3.59 16.43 7.03
C GLU A 102 3.03 16.72 5.63
N THR A 103 2.30 17.82 5.45
CA THR A 103 1.86 18.33 4.14
C THR A 103 2.37 19.75 3.92
N ALA A 104 2.24 20.28 2.70
CA ALA A 104 2.64 21.65 2.38
C ALA A 104 1.85 22.70 3.18
N GLU A 105 0.61 22.40 3.53
CA GLU A 105 -0.31 23.24 4.29
C GLU A 105 -0.17 23.07 5.82
N GLY A 106 0.76 22.22 6.26
CA GLY A 106 1.02 21.93 7.67
C GLY A 106 0.69 20.49 8.08
N PRO A 107 0.96 20.13 9.34
CA PRO A 107 0.77 18.77 9.82
C PRO A 107 -0.72 18.42 9.93
N ILE A 108 -1.08 17.19 9.56
CA ILE A 108 -2.43 16.63 9.72
C ILE A 108 -2.36 15.28 10.45
N THR A 109 -3.47 14.88 11.07
CA THR A 109 -3.64 13.53 11.61
C THR A 109 -4.50 12.71 10.64
N ALA A 110 -3.99 11.56 10.21
CA ALA A 110 -4.67 10.67 9.27
C ALA A 110 -4.68 9.23 9.76
N LEU A 111 -5.71 8.48 9.36
CA LEU A 111 -5.75 7.04 9.53
C LEU A 111 -4.89 6.39 8.44
N GLY A 112 -3.91 5.57 8.83
CA GLY A 112 -3.14 4.72 7.93
C GLY A 112 -3.34 3.25 8.28
N PHE A 113 -3.22 2.37 7.28
CA PHE A 113 -3.23 0.93 7.48
C PHE A 113 -1.80 0.42 7.50
N VAL A 114 -1.29 0.08 8.68
CA VAL A 114 0.09 -0.45 8.83
C VAL A 114 0.07 -1.96 8.84
N VAL A 115 1.16 -2.60 8.41
CA VAL A 115 1.24 -4.06 8.40
C VAL A 115 1.14 -4.63 9.81
N ASN A 116 0.38 -5.71 9.97
CA ASN A 116 0.34 -6.47 11.22
C ASN A 116 1.50 -7.46 11.25
N ARG A 117 2.60 -7.12 11.94
CA ARG A 117 3.76 -8.01 12.05
C ARG A 117 3.49 -9.34 12.77
N SER A 118 2.40 -9.44 13.54
CA SER A 118 1.92 -10.69 14.15
C SER A 118 0.97 -11.49 13.24
N GLY A 119 0.66 -10.96 12.06
CA GLY A 119 -0.25 -11.58 11.10
C GLY A 119 0.43 -12.72 10.33
N ARG A 120 -0.34 -13.75 9.97
CA ARG A 120 0.14 -14.92 9.22
C ARG A 120 0.67 -14.58 7.82
N THR A 121 0.26 -13.44 7.28
CA THR A 121 0.65 -12.96 5.95
C THR A 121 1.91 -12.10 5.99
N TYR A 122 2.43 -11.72 7.17
CA TYR A 122 3.66 -10.93 7.25
C TYR A 122 4.87 -11.77 6.84
N ALA A 123 5.55 -11.35 5.78
CA ALA A 123 6.75 -12.00 5.23
C ALA A 123 8.06 -11.45 5.82
N GLY A 124 7.99 -10.45 6.72
CA GLY A 124 9.18 -9.80 7.24
C GLY A 124 9.87 -8.89 6.22
N LYS A 125 11.12 -8.55 6.52
CA LYS A 125 12.01 -7.83 5.60
C LYS A 125 12.66 -8.86 4.66
N LEU A 126 12.27 -8.83 3.40
CA LEU A 126 12.88 -9.61 2.33
C LEU A 126 13.95 -8.77 1.63
N ASP A 127 14.98 -9.43 1.09
CA ASP A 127 15.91 -8.76 0.18
C ASP A 127 15.25 -8.45 -1.18
N GLU A 128 15.82 -7.49 -1.92
CA GLU A 128 15.25 -7.03 -3.19
C GLU A 128 15.14 -8.15 -4.24
N ALA A 129 16.09 -9.10 -4.25
CA ALA A 129 16.11 -10.19 -5.23
C ALA A 129 14.98 -11.21 -4.96
N ALA A 130 14.69 -11.50 -3.69
CA ALA A 130 13.57 -12.33 -3.27
C ALA A 130 12.22 -11.67 -3.58
N VAL A 131 12.11 -10.35 -3.35
CA VAL A 131 10.91 -9.59 -3.72
C VAL A 131 10.71 -9.61 -5.23
N ALA A 132 11.76 -9.32 -6.02
CA ALA A 132 11.69 -9.34 -7.47
C ALA A 132 11.29 -10.72 -8.01
N LYS A 133 11.87 -11.80 -7.46
CA LYS A 133 11.50 -13.19 -7.80
C LYS A 133 10.02 -13.46 -7.56
N ALA A 134 9.53 -13.09 -6.38
CA ALA A 134 8.15 -13.34 -6.00
C ALA A 134 7.17 -12.54 -6.87
N LEU A 135 7.48 -11.27 -7.15
CA LEU A 135 6.65 -10.44 -8.02
C LEU A 135 6.65 -10.96 -9.45
N ALA A 136 7.81 -11.24 -10.05
CA ALA A 136 7.92 -11.72 -11.44
C ALA A 136 7.12 -13.01 -11.70
N GLY A 137 7.09 -13.93 -10.74
CA GLY A 137 6.40 -15.22 -10.89
C GLY A 137 4.93 -15.24 -10.44
N ALA A 138 4.42 -14.17 -9.84
CA ALA A 138 3.07 -14.15 -9.26
C ALA A 138 2.02 -13.75 -10.29
N CYS A 139 1.01 -14.61 -10.48
CA CYS A 139 -0.17 -14.31 -11.26
C CYS A 139 -1.39 -15.02 -10.66
N GLY A 140 -2.51 -14.31 -10.55
CA GLY A 140 -3.78 -14.88 -10.12
C GLY A 140 -4.96 -14.18 -10.80
N HIS A 141 -6.18 -14.50 -10.36
CA HIS A 141 -7.41 -14.03 -11.01
C HIS A 141 -7.64 -12.50 -10.98
N LEU A 142 -6.93 -11.74 -10.14
CA LEU A 142 -6.96 -10.25 -10.16
C LEU A 142 -5.78 -9.61 -10.89
N GLY A 143 -4.99 -10.40 -11.62
CA GLY A 143 -3.83 -9.95 -12.39
C GLY A 143 -2.50 -10.36 -11.77
N SER A 144 -1.40 -9.86 -12.33
CA SER A 144 -0.06 -10.28 -11.98
C SER A 144 0.61 -9.41 -10.91
N GLY A 145 1.70 -9.92 -10.33
CA GLY A 145 2.62 -9.18 -9.46
C GLY A 145 3.32 -8.02 -10.19
N PRO A 146 3.83 -8.21 -11.43
CA PRO A 146 4.41 -7.12 -12.21
C PRO A 146 3.40 -6.02 -12.53
N ASP A 147 2.15 -6.36 -12.88
CA ASP A 147 1.09 -5.36 -13.11
C ASP A 147 0.82 -4.53 -11.86
N TYR A 148 0.80 -5.18 -10.69
CA TYR A 148 0.59 -4.48 -9.42
C TYR A 148 1.72 -3.49 -9.11
N LEU A 149 2.98 -3.92 -9.32
CA LEU A 149 4.14 -3.06 -9.14
C LEU A 149 4.10 -1.89 -10.14
N TYR A 150 3.85 -2.16 -11.42
CA TYR A 150 3.73 -1.15 -12.47
C TYR A 150 2.66 -0.11 -12.14
N ASN A 151 1.42 -0.54 -11.89
CA ASN A 151 0.34 0.38 -11.54
C ASN A 151 0.68 1.21 -10.29
N THR A 152 1.32 0.60 -9.29
CA THR A 152 1.71 1.33 -8.09
C THR A 152 2.74 2.42 -8.41
N VAL A 153 3.76 2.13 -9.22
CA VAL A 153 4.76 3.13 -9.61
C VAL A 153 4.14 4.24 -10.47
N SER A 154 3.42 3.89 -11.53
CA SER A 154 2.89 4.89 -12.47
C SER A 154 2.00 5.92 -11.77
N HIS A 155 1.09 5.47 -10.89
CA HIS A 155 0.20 6.40 -10.18
C HIS A 155 0.91 7.16 -9.06
N LEU A 156 2.07 6.71 -8.58
CA LEU A 156 2.91 7.53 -7.72
C LEU A 156 3.58 8.64 -8.50
N GLU A 157 4.11 8.33 -9.69
CA GLU A 157 4.73 9.31 -10.58
C GLU A 157 3.75 10.37 -11.07
N GLU A 158 2.52 9.99 -11.40
CA GLU A 158 1.43 10.92 -11.73
C GLU A 158 1.14 11.93 -10.60
N ARG A 159 1.47 11.58 -9.35
CA ARG A 159 1.34 12.45 -8.17
C ARG A 159 2.68 13.11 -7.78
N GLY A 160 3.71 13.02 -8.62
CA GLY A 160 5.04 13.57 -8.36
C GLY A 160 5.83 12.82 -7.27
N ILE A 161 5.42 11.60 -6.91
CA ILE A 161 6.08 10.78 -5.90
C ILE A 161 7.06 9.82 -6.59
N HIS A 162 8.34 10.18 -6.56
CA HIS A 162 9.41 9.37 -7.14
C HIS A 162 10.06 8.47 -6.08
N ASP A 163 9.75 7.18 -6.11
CA ASP A 163 10.32 6.18 -5.20
C ASP A 163 11.41 5.36 -5.92
N ARG A 164 12.67 5.74 -5.67
CA ARG A 164 13.84 5.10 -6.30
C ARG A 164 13.95 3.60 -6.00
N HIS A 165 13.44 3.14 -4.86
CA HIS A 165 13.45 1.72 -4.52
C HIS A 165 12.45 0.96 -5.40
N LEU A 166 11.25 1.51 -5.61
CA LEU A 166 10.27 0.89 -6.51
C LEU A 166 10.73 0.88 -7.97
N TRP A 167 11.40 1.93 -8.45
CA TRP A 167 12.00 1.96 -9.79
C TRP A 167 13.07 0.89 -9.98
N ARG A 168 13.95 0.73 -8.99
CA ARG A 168 14.95 -0.34 -9.00
C ARG A 168 14.27 -1.71 -9.01
N LEU A 169 13.24 -1.88 -8.19
CA LEU A 169 12.49 -3.13 -8.13
C LEU A 169 11.78 -3.45 -9.46
N GLN A 170 11.23 -2.45 -10.15
CA GLN A 170 10.66 -2.64 -11.49
C GLN A 170 11.69 -3.17 -12.48
N LYS A 171 12.91 -2.59 -12.48
CA LYS A 171 14.00 -3.06 -13.32
C LYS A 171 14.35 -4.51 -13.03
N LEU A 172 14.52 -4.87 -11.76
CA LEU A 172 14.81 -6.26 -11.35
C LEU A 172 13.71 -7.24 -11.74
N VAL A 173 12.43 -6.82 -11.62
CA VAL A 173 11.30 -7.65 -12.04
C VAL A 173 11.28 -7.84 -13.56
N ALA A 174 11.57 -6.79 -14.34
CA ALA A 174 11.64 -6.89 -15.80
C ALA A 174 12.76 -7.83 -16.25
N GLU A 175 13.97 -7.70 -15.69
CA GLU A 175 15.10 -8.60 -15.96
C GLU A 175 14.73 -10.07 -15.70
N ARG A 176 14.07 -10.34 -14.57
CA ARG A 176 13.58 -11.69 -14.21
C ARG A 176 12.55 -12.24 -15.18
N ILE A 177 11.67 -11.41 -15.72
CA ILE A 177 10.65 -11.86 -16.69
C ILE A 177 11.35 -12.24 -17.99
N SER A 178 12.32 -11.44 -18.45
CA SER A 178 13.10 -11.72 -19.66
C SER A 178 13.96 -12.98 -19.55
N GLU A 179 14.45 -13.34 -18.35
CA GLU A 179 15.20 -14.59 -18.13
C GLU A 179 14.33 -15.86 -18.14
N ASN A 180 13.02 -15.73 -17.92
CA ASN A 180 12.09 -16.86 -17.80
C ASN A 180 11.15 -17.02 -19.00
N GLY A 181 11.21 -16.12 -19.98
CA GLY A 181 10.45 -16.17 -21.24
C GLY A 181 11.29 -16.74 -22.37
#